data_AF-A0A385ABX6-F1
#
_entry.id   AF-A0A385ABX6-F1
#
_cell.length_a   1.000
_cell.length_b   1.000
_cell.length_c   1.000
_cell.angle_alpha   90.00
_cell.angle_beta   90.00
_cell.angle_gamma   90.00
#
_symmetry.space_group_name_H-M   'P 1'
#
loop_
_entity.id
_entity.type
_entity.pdbx_description
1 polymer ?
#
loop_
_entity_poly.entity_id
_entity_poly.type
_entity_poly.pdbx_seq_one_letter_code
_entity_poly.pdbx_strand_id
1 'polypeptide(L)'
;MEINDFLTIDKLGNSFLAVKGYSENKNRDSGELESYSLEISIQDEKSPFYFDLITVKVKNLNPTVAVESLKNSKTTPVKLANLQMGQFNGRIWINCTDVLPVPTSK
;
A
#
# COMPACT_ATOMS: atom_id res chain seq x y z
N MET A 1 -11.87 23.34 9.20
CA MET A 1 -11.67 21.99 8.62
C MET A 1 -10.57 21.34 9.41
N GLU A 2 -10.86 20.22 10.04
CA GLU A 2 -9.88 19.48 10.85
C GLU A 2 -9.11 18.53 9.94
N ILE A 3 -7.83 18.26 10.24
CA ILE A 3 -6.98 17.35 9.44
C ILE A 3 -7.61 15.96 9.33
N ASN A 4 -8.39 15.54 10.33
CA ASN A 4 -9.13 14.28 10.34
C ASN A 4 -10.15 14.14 9.21
N ASP A 5 -10.69 15.25 8.69
CA ASP A 5 -11.69 15.25 7.61
C ASP A 5 -11.12 14.68 6.30
N PHE A 6 -9.78 14.69 6.15
CA PHE A 6 -9.06 14.24 4.95
C PHE A 6 -8.48 12.83 5.09
N LEU A 7 -8.56 12.20 6.26
CA LEU A 7 -7.99 10.88 6.54
C LEU A 7 -9.00 9.76 6.32
N THR A 8 -9.74 9.79 5.21
CA THR A 8 -10.70 8.76 4.85
C THR A 8 -10.20 7.93 3.67
N ILE A 9 -10.27 6.60 3.80
CA ILE A 9 -9.77 5.65 2.81
C ILE A 9 -10.44 5.87 1.45
N ASP A 10 -11.71 6.27 1.46
CA ASP A 10 -12.49 6.57 0.26
C ASP A 10 -11.87 7.67 -0.60
N LYS A 11 -11.11 8.60 0.02
CA LYS A 11 -10.39 9.64 -0.71
C LYS A 11 -9.19 9.09 -1.46
N LEU A 12 -8.61 7.95 -1.07
CA LEU A 12 -7.51 7.33 -1.81
C LEU A 12 -8.00 6.69 -3.12
N GLY A 13 -9.29 6.41 -3.25
CA GLY A 13 -9.88 5.74 -4.41
C GLY A 13 -9.62 4.24 -4.41
N ASN A 14 -9.68 3.61 -5.58
CA ASN A 14 -9.56 2.16 -5.72
C ASN A 14 -8.60 1.69 -6.83
N SER A 15 -7.88 2.62 -7.46
CA SER A 15 -6.93 2.36 -8.55
C SER A 15 -5.50 2.61 -8.06
N PHE A 16 -4.66 1.58 -8.07
CA PHE A 16 -3.32 1.60 -7.48
C PHE A 16 -2.28 0.91 -8.37
N LEU A 17 -1.05 1.46 -8.39
CA LEU A 17 0.12 0.81 -8.97
C LEU A 17 1.18 0.60 -7.88
N ALA A 18 1.70 -0.62 -7.76
CA ALA A 18 2.95 -0.86 -7.04
C ALA A 18 4.12 -0.35 -7.88
N VAL A 19 4.94 0.54 -7.34
CA VAL A 19 6.02 1.21 -8.09
C VAL A 19 7.42 0.72 -7.73
N LYS A 20 7.58 0.10 -6.55
CA LYS A 20 8.83 -0.53 -6.11
C LYS A 20 8.54 -1.91 -5.53
N GLY A 21 9.56 -2.75 -5.48
CA GLY A 21 9.49 -4.00 -4.74
C GLY A 21 9.28 -3.77 -3.23
N TYR A 22 8.86 -4.82 -2.54
CA TYR A 22 8.67 -4.78 -1.10
C TYR A 22 10.00 -4.56 -0.35
N SER A 23 9.95 -3.80 0.73
CA SER A 23 11.00 -3.74 1.74
C SER A 23 10.57 -4.44 3.03
N GLU A 24 11.50 -5.20 3.64
CA GLU A 24 11.25 -5.93 4.87
C GLU A 24 11.25 -4.99 6.09
N ASN A 25 10.23 -5.12 6.94
CA ASN A 25 10.25 -4.54 8.28
C ASN A 25 10.41 -5.68 9.29
N LYS A 26 11.51 -5.66 10.03
CA LYS A 26 11.83 -6.68 11.04
C LYS A 26 11.59 -6.15 12.44
N ASN A 27 11.16 -7.04 13.33
CA ASN A 27 11.14 -6.76 14.75
C ASN A 27 12.57 -6.42 15.20
N ARG A 28 12.72 -5.35 15.97
CA ARG A 28 14.04 -4.88 16.40
C ARG A 28 14.74 -5.86 17.36
N ASP A 29 13.97 -6.54 18.19
CA ASP A 29 14.46 -7.39 19.28
C ASP A 29 14.66 -8.84 18.83
N SER A 30 13.70 -9.42 18.09
CA SER A 30 13.79 -10.80 17.59
C SER A 30 14.47 -10.93 16.23
N GLY A 31 14.53 -9.85 15.43
CA GLY A 31 15.02 -9.88 14.04
C GLY A 31 14.09 -10.58 13.06
N GLU A 32 12.93 -11.07 13.52
CA GLU A 32 11.94 -11.75 12.69
C GLU A 32 11.21 -10.75 11.77
N LEU A 33 10.81 -11.22 10.59
CA LEU A 33 10.03 -10.43 9.66
C LEU A 33 8.61 -10.21 10.21
N GLU A 34 8.20 -8.95 10.37
CA GLU A 34 6.87 -8.60 10.90
C GLU A 34 5.90 -8.12 9.82
N SER A 35 6.42 -7.47 8.78
CA SER A 35 5.61 -6.93 7.69
C SER A 35 6.48 -6.50 6.52
N TYR A 36 5.83 -6.20 5.40
CA TYR A 36 6.49 -5.51 4.29
C TYR A 36 6.00 -4.07 4.16
N SER A 37 6.82 -3.21 3.57
CA SER A 37 6.42 -1.89 3.09
C SER A 37 6.45 -1.90 1.57
N LEU A 38 5.40 -1.35 0.96
CA LEU A 38 5.25 -1.27 -0.49
C LEU A 38 4.93 0.16 -0.90
N GLU A 39 5.66 0.68 -1.89
CA GLU A 39 5.39 1.99 -2.46
C GLU A 39 4.29 1.87 -3.51
N ILE A 40 3.21 2.60 -3.30
CA ILE A 40 2.00 2.58 -4.13
C ILE A 40 1.77 3.97 -4.70
N SER A 41 1.58 4.05 -6.01
CA SER A 41 1.01 5.24 -6.66
C SER A 41 -0.50 5.15 -6.73
N ILE A 42 -1.17 6.22 -6.33
CA ILE A 42 -2.61 6.37 -6.46
C ILE A 42 -2.93 6.78 -7.89
N GLN A 43 -3.76 5.99 -8.58
CA GLN A 43 -4.11 6.17 -9.98
C GLN A 43 -5.63 6.35 -10.19
N ASP A 44 -6.34 6.77 -9.16
CA ASP A 44 -7.76 7.11 -9.25
C ASP A 44 -7.90 8.60 -9.56
N GLU A 45 -8.36 8.96 -10.76
CA GLU A 45 -8.50 10.36 -11.21
C GLU A 45 -9.46 11.19 -10.34
N LYS A 46 -10.35 10.53 -9.59
CA LYS A 46 -11.29 11.20 -8.68
C LYS A 46 -10.71 11.43 -7.29
N SER A 47 -9.57 10.82 -6.99
CA SER A 47 -8.86 11.02 -5.75
C SER A 47 -8.22 12.42 -5.73
N PRO A 48 -8.35 13.19 -4.64
CA PRO A 48 -7.55 14.41 -4.46
C PRO A 48 -6.04 14.14 -4.32
N PHE A 49 -5.66 12.86 -4.19
CA PHE A 49 -4.28 12.38 -4.10
C PHE A 49 -3.85 11.66 -5.40
N TYR A 50 -4.52 11.94 -6.52
CA TYR A 50 -4.16 11.35 -7.82
C TYR A 50 -2.70 11.64 -8.16
N PHE A 51 -1.96 10.60 -8.55
CA PHE A 51 -0.49 10.55 -8.75
C PHE A 51 0.38 10.59 -7.49
N ASP A 52 -0.17 10.76 -6.30
CA ASP A 52 0.64 10.72 -5.10
C ASP A 52 1.21 9.32 -4.86
N LEU A 53 2.42 9.30 -4.29
CA LEU A 53 3.10 8.10 -3.83
C LEU A 53 2.91 7.95 -2.33
N ILE A 54 2.34 6.82 -1.92
CA ILE A 54 2.14 6.46 -0.52
C ILE A 54 2.91 5.18 -0.19
N THR A 55 3.37 5.08 1.06
CA THR A 55 3.92 3.82 1.58
C THR A 55 2.84 3.06 2.32
N VAL A 56 2.56 1.84 1.88
CA VAL A 56 1.56 0.95 2.49
C VAL A 56 2.27 -0.18 3.20
N LYS A 57 1.97 -0.36 4.49
CA LYS A 57 2.41 -1.54 5.24
C LYS A 57 1.53 -2.75 4.89
N VAL A 58 2.14 -3.82 4.43
CA VAL A 58 1.48 -5.08 4.08
C VAL A 58 1.69 -6.06 5.21
N LYS A 59 0.60 -6.48 5.85
CA LYS A 59 0.63 -7.37 7.04
C LYS A 59 0.85 -8.84 6.68
N ASN A 60 0.48 -9.27 5.48
CA ASN A 60 0.72 -10.63 5.03
C ASN A 60 2.20 -10.84 4.67
N LEU A 61 2.85 -11.80 5.33
CA LEU A 61 4.24 -12.19 5.08
C LEU A 61 4.41 -13.04 3.82
N ASN A 62 3.30 -13.51 3.24
CA ASN A 62 3.27 -14.24 1.97
C ASN A 62 2.21 -13.61 1.06
N PRO A 63 2.42 -12.37 0.57
CA PRO A 63 1.41 -11.63 -0.18
C PRO A 63 1.05 -12.32 -1.51
N THR A 64 -0.20 -12.19 -1.94
CA THR A 64 -0.69 -12.84 -3.17
C THR A 64 0.09 -12.37 -4.41
N VAL A 65 0.36 -11.07 -4.51
CA VAL A 65 1.39 -10.56 -5.44
C VAL A 65 2.75 -10.78 -4.79
N ALA A 66 3.42 -11.85 -5.24
CA ALA A 66 4.66 -12.34 -4.66
C ALA A 66 5.76 -11.27 -4.64
N VAL A 67 6.57 -11.29 -3.57
CA VAL A 67 7.66 -10.32 -3.37
C VAL A 67 8.63 -10.26 -4.54
N GLU A 68 8.94 -11.43 -5.12
CA GLU A 68 9.87 -11.55 -6.25
C GLU A 68 9.31 -10.93 -7.54
N SER A 69 7.98 -10.96 -7.73
CA SER A 69 7.34 -10.42 -8.94
C SER A 69 7.47 -8.90 -9.08
N LEU A 70 7.64 -8.19 -7.97
CA LEU A 70 7.75 -6.73 -7.95
C LEU A 70 9.20 -6.21 -7.91
N LYS A 71 10.21 -7.08 -7.72
CA LYS A 71 11.62 -6.66 -7.66
C LYS A 71 12.14 -6.09 -8.99
N ASN A 72 11.61 -6.56 -10.12
CA ASN A 72 12.12 -6.27 -11.45
C ASN A 72 11.15 -5.47 -12.35
N SER A 73 9.99 -5.07 -11.83
CA SER A 73 8.90 -4.50 -12.63
C SER A 73 8.88 -2.97 -12.55
N LYS A 74 8.67 -2.27 -13.68
CA LYS A 74 8.64 -0.79 -13.75
C LYS A 74 7.50 -0.18 -12.92
N THR A 75 6.30 -0.76 -13.00
CA THR A 75 5.12 -0.53 -12.14
C THR A 75 4.15 -1.69 -12.36
N THR A 76 3.35 -2.08 -11.36
CA THR A 76 2.39 -3.20 -11.46
C THR A 76 1.02 -2.81 -10.90
N PRO A 77 -0.08 -2.95 -11.66
CA PRO A 77 -1.42 -2.74 -11.13
C PRO A 77 -1.77 -3.73 -10.02
N VAL A 78 -2.26 -3.20 -8.90
CA VAL A 78 -2.60 -3.99 -7.71
C VAL A 78 -3.88 -3.53 -7.05
N LYS A 79 -4.51 -4.43 -6.29
CA LYS A 79 -5.59 -4.10 -5.36
C LYS A 79 -5.12 -4.35 -3.92
N LEU A 80 -5.36 -3.37 -3.05
CA LEU A 80 -5.00 -3.45 -1.63
C LEU A 80 -6.18 -4.02 -0.84
N ALA A 81 -6.03 -5.22 -0.27
CA ALA A 81 -7.09 -5.87 0.49
C ALA A 81 -7.21 -5.24 1.89
N ASN A 82 -8.43 -4.88 2.30
CA ASN A 82 -8.71 -4.25 3.60
C ASN A 82 -7.77 -3.07 3.89
N LEU A 83 -7.65 -2.15 2.93
CA LEU A 83 -6.88 -0.92 3.10
C LEU A 83 -7.41 -0.15 4.31
N GLN A 84 -6.51 0.28 5.17
CA GLN A 84 -6.79 1.04 6.38
C GLN A 84 -5.82 2.20 6.48
N MET A 85 -6.30 3.32 6.98
CA MET A 85 -5.45 4.45 7.33
C MET A 85 -5.84 5.02 8.68
N GLY A 86 -4.89 5.71 9.30
CA GLY A 86 -5.15 6.46 10.52
C GLY A 86 -3.98 7.38 10.83
N GLN A 87 -4.09 8.09 11.95
CA GLN A 87 -3.05 8.99 12.42
C GLN A 87 -2.67 8.62 13.85
N PHE A 88 -1.37 8.64 14.13
CA PHE A 88 -0.83 8.47 15.48
C PHE A 88 0.35 9.41 15.67
N ASN A 89 0.33 10.21 16.75
CA ASN A 89 1.35 11.22 17.06
C ASN A 89 1.67 12.13 15.87
N GLY A 90 0.64 12.61 15.18
CA GLY A 90 0.78 13.49 14.02
C GLY A 90 1.21 12.79 12.72
N ARG A 91 1.55 11.51 12.75
CA ARG A 91 1.98 10.73 11.57
C ARG A 91 0.85 9.87 11.02
N ILE A 92 0.66 9.94 9.71
CA ILE A 92 -0.29 9.08 9.01
C ILE A 92 0.34 7.70 8.84
N TRP A 93 -0.43 6.66 9.08
CA TRP A 93 -0.08 5.30 8.72
C TRP A 93 -1.13 4.75 7.76
N ILE A 94 -0.68 3.94 6.80
CA ILE A 94 -1.53 3.26 5.84
C ILE A 94 -1.10 1.79 5.83
N ASN A 95 -2.05 0.87 5.94
CA ASN A 95 -1.78 -0.56 5.87
C ASN A 95 -2.86 -1.31 5.09
N CYS A 96 -2.52 -2.48 4.59
CA CYS A 96 -3.47 -3.43 4.04
C CYS A 96 -3.18 -4.84 4.57
N THR A 97 -4.15 -5.73 4.47
CA THR A 97 -3.95 -7.13 4.85
C THR A 97 -3.21 -7.90 3.77
N ASP A 98 -3.42 -7.59 2.49
CA ASP A 98 -2.78 -8.29 1.37
C ASP A 98 -2.69 -7.40 0.11
N VAL A 99 -1.87 -7.82 -0.85
CA VAL A 99 -1.74 -7.20 -2.19
C VAL A 99 -2.19 -8.22 -3.23
N LEU A 100 -3.26 -7.90 -3.94
CA LEU A 100 -3.90 -8.77 -4.92
C LEU A 100 -3.58 -8.28 -6.35
N PRO A 101 -3.44 -9.19 -7.33
CA PRO A 101 -3.34 -8.80 -8.72
C PRO A 101 -4.65 -8.18 -9.20
N VAL A 102 -4.56 -7.19 -10.08
CA VAL A 102 -5.73 -6.74 -10.85
C VAL A 102 -5.93 -7.72 -12.01
N PRO A 103 -7.11 -8.36 -12.15
CA PRO A 103 -7.38 -9.21 -13.31
C PRO A 103 -7.26 -8.36 -14.58
N THR A 104 -6.41 -8.79 -15.52
CA THR A 104 -6.44 -8.25 -16.87
C THR A 104 -7.69 -8.80 -17.55
N SER A 105 -8.69 -7.94 -17.76
CA SER A 105 -9.77 -8.26 -18.69
C SER A 105 -9.13 -8.49 -20.06
N LYS A 106 -9.27 -9.73 -20.57
CA LYS A 106 -8.98 -10.05 -21.97
C LYS A 106 -10.03 -9.45 -22.90
#